data_AF-A0A1D6L359-F1
#
_entry.id   AF-A0A1D6L359-F1
#
_cell.length_a   1.000
_cell.length_b   1.000
_cell.length_c   1.000
_cell.angle_alpha   90.00
_cell.angle_beta   90.00
_cell.angle_gamma   90.00
#
_symmetry.space_group_name_H-M   'P 1'
#
loop_
_entity.id
_entity.type
_entity.pdbx_description
1 polymer ?
#
loop_
_entity_poly.entity_id
_entity_poly.type
_entity_poly.pdbx_seq_one_letter_code
_entity_poly.pdbx_strand_id
1 'polypeptide(L)'
;MAEHLDWGQNQGTEFVISPCNSWKGAYHCNTTQLSGCTYNREAEGYCPIVNYSGDLPKWAQYFPQANKGGQSSLADYCTYYVAYSDGSCTDVNSARAPDRMLGEVRGSNSRCMASTLVRTGFVRGSMTQGNGCYQHRCTNNSLEVAVDGIWKSCPQSGGPVQFPGFNGELICPMYHELCTTVPVPMIGQCPKSCSFNGDCIDGTCHCFPGFHGHDCSRRSCPDKCSNHGTCKANGICECQSGWTGIDCSTAVCDEQCSLHGGVCDNGKCEFRCSDYAGYTCQKGSAILPSLSMCHDVLVRDSDGQHCAPSELSILQQLETVVLVPNYNRLMPSGRTFLNFFNNANCAAAAKRLACWISIQRCDEDGDNRLRVCYSACELYNTACGAGLDCSDQTLFSKREEEEKGVPCTGYGEKKSFWL
;
A
#
# COMPACT_ATOMS: atom_id res chain seq x y z
N MET A 1 26.86 -5.33 -7.71
CA MET A 1 26.05 -4.62 -8.73
C MET A 1 24.96 -3.89 -7.97
N ALA A 2 24.76 -2.59 -8.20
CA ALA A 2 23.67 -1.87 -7.55
C ALA A 2 22.34 -2.21 -8.25
N GLU A 3 21.29 -2.47 -7.48
CA GLU A 3 19.95 -2.68 -8.00
C GLU A 3 19.30 -1.33 -8.39
N HIS A 4 18.29 -1.39 -9.25
CA HIS A 4 17.56 -0.21 -9.71
C HIS A 4 16.52 0.21 -8.68
N LEU A 5 16.46 1.51 -8.35
CA LEU A 5 15.41 2.09 -7.49
C LEU A 5 14.66 3.16 -8.29
N ASP A 6 13.38 2.89 -8.54
CA ASP A 6 12.51 3.78 -9.33
C ASP A 6 12.02 4.98 -8.51
N TRP A 7 11.95 4.86 -7.18
CA TRP A 7 11.44 5.90 -6.30
C TRP A 7 12.34 7.14 -6.30
N GLY A 8 11.77 8.30 -6.64
CA GLY A 8 12.49 9.57 -6.67
C GLY A 8 13.40 9.74 -7.88
N GLN A 9 13.39 8.79 -8.82
CA GLN A 9 14.23 8.86 -10.01
C GLN A 9 13.87 10.08 -10.86
N ASN A 10 14.89 10.86 -11.23
CA ASN A 10 14.78 12.06 -12.07
C ASN A 10 13.81 13.13 -11.55
N GLN A 11 13.46 13.12 -10.27
CA GLN A 11 12.56 14.14 -9.69
C GLN A 11 13.26 15.46 -9.36
N GLY A 12 14.60 15.50 -9.50
CA GLY A 12 15.42 16.66 -9.16
C GLY A 12 15.62 16.82 -7.66
N THR A 13 16.33 17.88 -7.27
CA THR A 13 16.63 18.16 -5.86
C THR A 13 15.38 18.48 -5.06
N GLU A 14 14.39 19.15 -5.66
CA GLU A 14 13.11 19.51 -5.01
C GLU A 14 12.43 18.32 -4.32
N PHE A 15 12.57 17.11 -4.87
CA PHE A 15 11.98 15.90 -4.30
C PHE A 15 12.55 15.49 -2.94
N VAL A 16 13.81 15.81 -2.67
CA VAL A 16 14.49 15.43 -1.41
C VAL A 16 14.35 16.52 -0.35
N ILE A 17 14.04 17.75 -0.75
CA ILE A 17 14.29 18.97 0.05
C ILE A 17 13.01 19.70 0.40
N SER A 18 12.03 19.64 -0.50
CA SER A 18 10.75 20.27 -0.30
C SER A 18 9.82 19.28 0.41
N PRO A 19 8.97 19.75 1.33
CA PRO A 19 8.06 18.89 2.06
C PRO A 19 7.19 18.14 1.06
N CYS A 20 6.86 16.89 1.34
CA CYS A 20 6.25 16.01 0.34
C CYS A 20 4.88 16.45 -0.16
N ASN A 21 4.18 17.35 0.54
CA ASN A 21 2.99 18.02 0.01
C ASN A 21 3.24 18.96 -1.18
N SER A 22 4.51 19.26 -1.49
CA SER A 22 4.95 19.98 -2.68
C SER A 22 5.34 19.07 -3.85
N TRP A 23 5.48 17.75 -3.61
CA TRP A 23 5.84 16.80 -4.65
C TRP A 23 4.75 16.75 -5.72
N LYS A 24 5.15 16.35 -6.93
CA LYS A 24 4.30 16.36 -8.11
C LYS A 24 3.97 14.94 -8.55
N GLY A 25 2.85 14.81 -9.28
CA GLY A 25 2.45 13.55 -9.91
C GLY A 25 2.12 12.45 -8.90
N ALA A 26 2.56 11.24 -9.17
CA ALA A 26 2.20 10.04 -8.40
C ALA A 26 2.93 9.91 -7.04
N TYR A 27 3.87 10.81 -6.74
CA TYR A 27 4.58 10.83 -5.47
C TYR A 27 3.81 11.51 -4.35
N HIS A 28 2.75 12.26 -4.66
CA HIS A 28 1.94 12.93 -3.66
C HIS A 28 0.44 12.81 -3.96
N CYS A 29 -0.34 12.64 -2.90
CA CYS A 29 -1.79 12.65 -2.95
C CYS A 29 -2.37 13.35 -1.73
N ASN A 30 -3.53 13.99 -1.85
CA ASN A 30 -4.10 14.86 -0.80
C ASN A 30 -5.58 14.60 -0.48
N THR A 31 -6.19 13.59 -1.12
CA THR A 31 -7.58 13.21 -0.90
C THR A 31 -7.75 11.69 -0.92
N THR A 32 -8.59 11.16 -0.03
CA THR A 32 -8.98 9.75 0.01
C THR A 32 -10.12 9.44 -0.98
N GLN A 33 -10.72 10.45 -1.60
CA GLN A 33 -11.90 10.30 -2.47
C GLN A 33 -11.55 9.88 -3.90
N LEU A 34 -10.29 10.05 -4.31
CA LEU A 34 -9.84 9.75 -5.66
C LEU A 34 -8.78 8.65 -5.60
N SER A 35 -8.93 7.65 -6.46
CA SER A 35 -7.86 6.73 -6.79
C SER A 35 -6.82 7.41 -7.68
N GLY A 36 -5.64 6.82 -7.74
CA GLY A 36 -4.59 7.27 -8.63
C GLY A 36 -3.69 6.13 -9.08
N CYS A 37 -2.53 6.50 -9.59
CA CYS A 37 -1.51 5.55 -9.99
C CYS A 37 -0.35 5.61 -9.02
N THR A 38 0.18 4.44 -8.70
CA THR A 38 1.46 4.29 -7.99
C THR A 38 2.59 5.02 -8.74
N TYR A 39 3.66 5.38 -8.02
CA TYR A 39 4.78 6.15 -8.57
C TYR A 39 5.44 5.51 -9.80
N ASN A 40 5.59 4.18 -9.77
CA ASN A 40 6.12 3.38 -10.89
C ASN A 40 5.04 3.00 -11.93
N ARG A 41 3.79 3.43 -11.70
CA ARG A 41 2.61 3.18 -12.52
C ARG A 41 2.32 1.70 -12.73
N GLU A 42 2.80 0.81 -11.87
CA GLU A 42 2.56 -0.63 -12.03
C GLU A 42 1.21 -1.08 -11.47
N ALA A 43 0.58 -0.25 -10.66
CA ALA A 43 -0.73 -0.52 -10.10
C ALA A 43 -1.59 0.74 -9.98
N GLU A 44 -2.88 0.54 -10.09
CA GLU A 44 -3.89 1.45 -9.53
C GLU A 44 -3.75 1.47 -8.01
N GLY A 45 -3.96 2.63 -7.41
CA GLY A 45 -3.75 2.83 -5.99
C GLY A 45 -4.73 3.80 -5.35
N TYR A 46 -4.66 3.86 -4.03
CA TYR A 46 -5.39 4.78 -3.17
C TYR A 46 -4.43 5.68 -2.42
N CYS A 47 -4.96 6.79 -1.89
CA CYS A 47 -4.21 7.70 -1.06
C CYS A 47 -4.54 7.42 0.43
N PRO A 48 -3.66 6.74 1.18
CA PRO A 48 -3.87 6.52 2.61
C PRO A 48 -3.62 7.82 3.37
N ILE A 49 -4.69 8.47 3.81
CA ILE A 49 -4.63 9.64 4.69
C ILE A 49 -5.26 9.29 6.02
N VAL A 50 -4.49 9.48 7.07
CA VAL A 50 -4.78 8.97 8.40
C VAL A 50 -4.90 10.12 9.38
N ASN A 51 -5.85 10.00 10.30
CA ASN A 51 -5.93 10.85 11.49
C ASN A 51 -5.29 10.10 12.66
N TYR A 52 -4.27 10.70 13.26
CA TYR A 52 -3.55 10.22 14.42
C TYR A 52 -4.25 10.67 15.71
N SER A 53 -4.06 9.90 16.78
CA SER A 53 -4.57 10.19 18.12
C SER A 53 -3.94 11.45 18.74
N GLY A 54 -2.70 11.76 18.35
CA GLY A 54 -1.99 12.98 18.71
C GLY A 54 -1.50 13.77 17.49
N ASP A 55 -0.97 14.96 17.74
CA ASP A 55 -0.36 15.78 16.70
C ASP A 55 0.91 15.11 16.17
N LEU A 56 1.10 15.14 14.85
CA LEU A 56 2.34 14.72 14.22
C LEU A 56 3.48 15.68 14.60
N PRO A 57 4.74 15.24 14.56
CA PRO A 57 5.89 16.14 14.71
C PRO A 57 5.77 17.34 13.77
N LYS A 58 6.19 18.54 14.22
CA LYS A 58 6.02 19.78 13.43
C LYS A 58 6.61 19.69 12.02
N TRP A 59 7.69 18.93 11.84
CA TRP A 59 8.34 18.72 10.54
C TRP A 59 7.52 17.80 9.60
N ALA A 60 6.59 17.01 10.13
CA ALA A 60 5.74 16.06 9.41
C ALA A 60 4.28 16.54 9.23
N GLN A 61 3.98 17.80 9.57
CA GLN A 61 2.63 18.35 9.46
C GLN A 61 2.40 18.93 8.06
N TYR A 62 1.90 18.08 7.15
CA TYR A 62 1.68 18.45 5.74
C TYR A 62 0.25 18.93 5.43
N PHE A 63 -0.67 18.73 6.37
CA PHE A 63 -2.09 19.08 6.26
C PHE A 63 -2.44 20.25 7.19
N PRO A 64 -3.56 20.96 6.95
CA PRO A 64 -4.04 22.00 7.87
C PRO A 64 -4.31 21.49 9.29
N GLN A 65 -4.68 20.22 9.43
CA GLN A 65 -4.84 19.54 10.72
C GLN A 65 -3.51 18.92 11.15
N ALA A 66 -3.04 19.27 12.35
CA ALA A 66 -1.74 18.84 12.88
C ALA A 66 -1.64 17.32 13.13
N ASN A 67 -2.75 16.64 13.31
CA ASN A 67 -2.82 15.19 13.52
C ASN A 67 -3.13 14.40 12.24
N LYS A 68 -2.93 14.99 11.06
CA LYS A 68 -3.28 14.36 9.77
C LYS A 68 -2.05 14.20 8.88
N GLY A 69 -1.87 13.01 8.33
CA GLY A 69 -0.72 12.69 7.47
C GLY A 69 -0.89 11.36 6.74
N GLY A 70 0.19 10.90 6.12
CA GLY A 70 0.30 9.58 5.50
C GLY A 70 0.43 8.47 6.52
N GLN A 71 0.21 7.24 6.08
CA GLN A 71 0.15 6.04 6.92
C GLN A 71 1.50 5.58 7.50
N SER A 72 2.60 5.88 6.82
CA SER A 72 3.93 5.34 7.16
C SER A 72 4.85 6.40 7.76
N SER A 73 5.36 6.12 8.97
CA SER A 73 6.43 6.91 9.58
C SER A 73 7.77 6.73 8.87
N LEU A 74 8.00 5.59 8.19
CA LEU A 74 9.18 5.36 7.36
C LEU A 74 9.20 6.26 6.12
N ALA A 75 8.04 6.71 5.68
CA ALA A 75 7.88 7.66 4.59
C ALA A 75 7.69 9.09 5.13
N ASP A 76 8.20 9.40 6.33
CA ASP A 76 8.09 10.72 6.95
C ASP A 76 6.65 11.24 7.07
N TYR A 77 5.67 10.34 7.17
CA TYR A 77 4.23 10.63 7.15
C TYR A 77 3.75 11.27 5.83
N CYS A 78 4.48 11.09 4.75
CA CYS A 78 4.10 11.58 3.42
C CYS A 78 2.95 10.76 2.84
N THR A 79 2.02 11.45 2.19
CA THR A 79 0.90 10.84 1.49
C THR A 79 1.24 10.62 0.02
N TYR A 80 1.31 9.35 -0.39
CA TYR A 80 1.57 8.93 -1.77
C TYR A 80 0.61 7.80 -2.15
N TYR A 81 0.46 7.50 -3.44
CA TYR A 81 -0.43 6.42 -3.87
C TYR A 81 0.16 5.05 -3.55
N VAL A 82 -0.57 4.29 -2.73
CA VAL A 82 -0.27 2.89 -2.41
C VAL A 82 -1.07 1.98 -3.32
N ALA A 83 -0.44 0.93 -3.85
CA ALA A 83 -1.09 -0.03 -4.73
C ALA A 83 -2.29 -0.71 -4.04
N TYR A 84 -3.41 -0.86 -4.76
CA TYR A 84 -4.42 -1.82 -4.33
C TYR A 84 -3.86 -3.24 -4.45
N SER A 85 -4.25 -4.12 -3.51
CA SER A 85 -3.86 -5.54 -3.54
C SER A 85 -4.32 -6.27 -4.81
N ASP A 86 -5.39 -5.80 -5.45
CA ASP A 86 -5.95 -6.27 -6.73
C ASP A 86 -5.70 -5.30 -7.89
N GLY A 87 -4.96 -4.21 -7.66
CA GLY A 87 -4.78 -3.10 -8.61
C GLY A 87 -3.62 -3.25 -9.59
N SER A 88 -2.91 -4.38 -9.58
CA SER A 88 -1.76 -4.59 -10.47
C SER A 88 -2.19 -4.46 -11.94
N CYS A 89 -1.46 -3.63 -12.69
CA CYS A 89 -1.58 -3.54 -14.15
C CYS A 89 -0.66 -4.53 -14.86
N THR A 90 0.43 -4.97 -14.21
CA THR A 90 1.45 -5.83 -14.81
C THR A 90 1.09 -7.31 -14.78
N ASP A 91 0.27 -7.73 -13.82
CA ASP A 91 -0.15 -9.13 -13.65
C ASP A 91 -1.45 -9.43 -14.41
N VAL A 92 -1.38 -10.35 -15.37
CA VAL A 92 -2.55 -10.86 -16.11
C VAL A 92 -3.49 -11.71 -15.25
N ASN A 93 -2.98 -12.23 -14.12
CA ASN A 93 -3.73 -13.03 -13.14
C ASN A 93 -4.09 -12.20 -11.90
N SER A 94 -4.06 -10.86 -12.00
CA SER A 94 -4.55 -10.00 -10.93
C SER A 94 -5.99 -10.34 -10.55
N ALA A 95 -6.33 -10.14 -9.28
CA ALA A 95 -7.67 -10.37 -8.74
C ALA A 95 -8.75 -9.58 -9.53
N ARG A 96 -8.43 -8.38 -10.02
CA ARG A 96 -9.34 -7.53 -10.80
C ARG A 96 -9.20 -7.78 -12.30
N ALA A 97 -10.29 -8.17 -12.96
CA ALA A 97 -10.36 -8.30 -14.42
C ALA A 97 -10.35 -6.92 -15.12
N PRO A 98 -9.76 -6.79 -16.32
CA PRO A 98 -9.72 -5.50 -17.05
C PRO A 98 -11.11 -5.06 -17.50
N ASP A 99 -11.45 -3.79 -17.27
CA ASP A 99 -12.72 -3.24 -17.73
C ASP A 99 -12.67 -2.88 -19.22
N ARG A 100 -13.31 -3.74 -20.03
CA ARG A 100 -13.41 -3.57 -21.49
C ARG A 100 -14.22 -2.34 -21.92
N MET A 101 -15.08 -1.82 -21.04
CA MET A 101 -15.85 -0.60 -21.29
C MET A 101 -14.99 0.66 -21.13
N LEU A 102 -13.90 0.56 -20.38
CA LEU A 102 -12.91 1.64 -20.20
C LEU A 102 -11.65 1.42 -21.08
N GLY A 103 -11.63 0.32 -21.83
CA GLY A 103 -10.56 -0.04 -22.76
C GLY A 103 -9.29 -0.54 -22.08
N GLU A 104 -9.40 -1.06 -20.85
CA GLU A 104 -8.27 -1.54 -20.07
C GLU A 104 -7.69 -2.85 -20.59
N VAL A 105 -6.38 -3.01 -20.38
CA VAL A 105 -5.63 -4.24 -20.62
C VAL A 105 -4.57 -4.39 -19.53
N ARG A 106 -4.40 -5.60 -18.99
CA ARG A 106 -3.34 -5.95 -18.04
C ARG A 106 -2.26 -6.83 -18.69
N GLY A 107 -1.03 -6.72 -18.21
CA GLY A 107 0.13 -7.48 -18.68
C GLY A 107 1.44 -6.74 -18.47
N SER A 108 2.58 -7.40 -18.72
CA SER A 108 3.93 -6.88 -18.37
C SER A 108 4.21 -5.45 -18.87
N ASN A 109 3.65 -5.09 -20.03
CA ASN A 109 3.82 -3.79 -20.66
C ASN A 109 2.65 -2.83 -20.38
N SER A 110 1.77 -3.15 -19.43
CA SER A 110 0.68 -2.27 -19.02
C SER A 110 1.06 -1.44 -17.81
N ARG A 111 0.60 -0.20 -17.78
CA ARG A 111 0.86 0.78 -16.72
C ARG A 111 -0.41 1.56 -16.42
N CYS A 112 -0.53 2.00 -15.18
CA CYS A 112 -1.63 2.82 -14.69
C CYS A 112 -1.51 4.24 -15.26
N MET A 113 -2.63 4.72 -15.80
CA MET A 113 -2.76 6.10 -16.31
C MET A 113 -4.10 6.67 -15.85
N ALA A 114 -4.15 7.99 -15.62
CA ALA A 114 -5.41 8.67 -15.37
C ALA A 114 -6.25 8.65 -16.65
N SER A 115 -7.54 8.38 -16.52
CA SER A 115 -8.43 8.14 -17.64
C SER A 115 -9.87 8.48 -17.30
N THR A 116 -10.52 9.19 -18.22
CA THR A 116 -11.97 9.42 -18.22
C THR A 116 -12.66 8.61 -19.32
N LEU A 117 -11.93 7.71 -19.98
CA LEU A 117 -12.43 6.95 -21.11
C LEU A 117 -13.65 6.12 -20.74
N VAL A 118 -14.64 6.14 -21.61
CA VAL A 118 -15.79 5.23 -21.60
C VAL A 118 -16.20 4.95 -23.04
N ARG A 119 -16.45 3.68 -23.36
CA ARG A 119 -16.83 3.26 -24.71
C ARG A 119 -18.11 3.99 -25.14
N THR A 120 -18.15 4.49 -26.37
CA THR A 120 -19.30 5.21 -26.91
C THR A 120 -20.56 4.36 -26.79
N GLY A 121 -21.64 4.95 -26.27
CA GLY A 121 -22.90 4.25 -25.96
C GLY A 121 -23.03 3.82 -24.50
N PHE A 122 -21.97 3.95 -23.70
CA PHE A 122 -21.98 3.70 -22.26
C PHE A 122 -21.73 5.00 -21.49
N VAL A 123 -22.25 5.03 -20.26
CA VAL A 123 -22.02 6.11 -19.30
C VAL A 123 -21.18 5.57 -18.16
N ARG A 124 -20.13 6.30 -17.79
CA ARG A 124 -19.38 6.05 -16.56
C ARG A 124 -20.30 6.42 -15.38
N GLY A 125 -20.26 5.64 -14.29
CA GLY A 125 -21.05 5.89 -13.07
C GLY A 125 -20.67 7.21 -12.36
N SER A 126 -20.87 7.31 -11.04
CA SER A 126 -20.78 8.59 -10.30
C SER A 126 -19.40 9.29 -10.28
N MET A 127 -18.36 8.71 -10.89
CA MET A 127 -17.02 9.29 -10.96
C MET A 127 -16.62 9.59 -12.41
N THR A 128 -16.51 10.89 -12.73
CA THR A 128 -16.07 11.38 -14.05
C THR A 128 -14.56 11.35 -14.23
N GLN A 129 -13.79 11.20 -13.14
CA GLN A 129 -12.34 11.05 -13.12
C GLN A 129 -11.96 9.69 -12.53
N GLY A 130 -11.00 9.01 -13.15
CA GLY A 130 -10.47 7.75 -12.65
C GLY A 130 -9.11 7.42 -13.26
N ASN A 131 -8.71 6.18 -13.09
CA ASN A 131 -7.49 5.58 -13.62
C ASN A 131 -7.81 4.21 -14.21
N GLY A 132 -6.88 3.68 -14.98
CA GLY A 132 -6.98 2.34 -15.54
C GLY A 132 -5.64 1.84 -16.05
N CYS A 133 -5.59 0.55 -16.36
CA CYS A 133 -4.40 -0.13 -16.85
C CYS A 133 -4.36 -0.13 -18.39
N TYR A 134 -3.33 0.46 -18.97
CA TYR A 134 -3.17 0.58 -20.42
C TYR A 134 -1.78 0.14 -20.88
N GLN A 135 -1.73 -0.57 -22.00
CA GLN A 135 -0.46 -0.99 -22.58
C GLN A 135 0.33 0.22 -23.08
N HIS A 136 1.65 0.14 -22.94
CA HIS A 136 2.58 1.12 -23.49
C HIS A 136 3.73 0.45 -24.24
N ARG A 137 4.36 1.22 -25.11
CA ARG A 137 5.63 0.88 -25.75
C ARG A 137 6.45 2.15 -26.01
N CYS A 138 7.75 1.99 -26.03
CA CYS A 138 8.69 3.07 -26.32
C CYS A 138 9.34 2.81 -27.68
N THR A 139 9.06 3.66 -28.67
CA THR A 139 9.55 3.51 -30.05
C THR A 139 10.09 4.85 -30.55
N ASN A 140 11.33 4.89 -31.04
CA ASN A 140 11.95 6.09 -31.63
C ASN A 140 11.79 7.37 -30.77
N ASN A 141 12.16 7.32 -29.48
CA ASN A 141 11.96 8.43 -28.52
C ASN A 141 10.50 8.91 -28.36
N SER A 142 9.52 8.10 -28.77
CA SER A 142 8.11 8.35 -28.56
C SER A 142 7.53 7.31 -27.61
N LEU A 143 6.71 7.77 -26.66
CA LEU A 143 5.87 6.93 -25.84
C LEU A 143 4.56 6.71 -26.61
N GLU A 144 4.17 5.46 -26.81
CA GLU A 144 2.86 5.11 -27.36
C GLU A 144 2.06 4.28 -26.38
N VAL A 145 0.75 4.51 -26.36
CA VAL A 145 -0.19 3.83 -25.46
C VAL A 145 -1.36 3.24 -26.25
N ALA A 146 -1.89 2.12 -25.77
CA ALA A 146 -2.96 1.40 -26.45
C ALA A 146 -4.25 1.35 -25.64
N VAL A 147 -5.36 1.60 -26.33
CA VAL A 147 -6.73 1.42 -25.83
C VAL A 147 -7.46 0.53 -26.83
N ASP A 148 -8.00 -0.60 -26.36
CA ASP A 148 -8.73 -1.57 -27.20
C ASP A 148 -7.93 -2.01 -28.46
N GLY A 149 -6.61 -2.17 -28.32
CA GLY A 149 -5.70 -2.55 -29.40
C GLY A 149 -5.30 -1.42 -30.36
N ILE A 150 -5.85 -0.22 -30.20
CA ILE A 150 -5.50 0.96 -31.00
C ILE A 150 -4.36 1.70 -30.33
N TRP A 151 -3.23 1.85 -31.02
CA TRP A 151 -2.05 2.58 -30.54
C TRP A 151 -2.10 4.06 -30.91
N LYS A 152 -1.75 4.94 -29.97
CA LYS A 152 -1.54 6.37 -30.20
C LYS A 152 -0.27 6.86 -29.51
N SER A 153 0.41 7.80 -30.16
CA SER A 153 1.58 8.47 -29.58
C SER A 153 1.16 9.50 -28.53
N CYS A 154 1.86 9.53 -27.42
CA CYS A 154 1.69 10.49 -26.34
C CYS A 154 2.50 11.77 -26.60
N PRO A 155 2.03 12.95 -26.14
CA PRO A 155 2.85 14.14 -26.08
C PRO A 155 4.09 13.92 -25.21
N GLN A 156 5.23 14.48 -25.59
CA GLN A 156 6.49 14.29 -24.86
C GLN A 156 6.43 14.81 -23.41
N SER A 157 5.71 15.90 -23.18
CA SER A 157 5.42 16.49 -21.86
C SER A 157 4.28 15.79 -21.11
N GLY A 158 3.74 14.68 -21.62
CA GLY A 158 2.50 14.10 -21.15
C GLY A 158 1.29 14.97 -21.49
N GLY A 159 0.09 14.45 -21.21
CA GLY A 159 -1.17 15.15 -21.45
C GLY A 159 -2.25 14.28 -22.11
N PRO A 160 -3.40 14.89 -22.41
CA PRO A 160 -4.59 14.15 -22.86
C PRO A 160 -4.46 13.62 -24.29
N VAL A 161 -4.97 12.40 -24.50
CA VAL A 161 -5.10 11.74 -25.79
C VAL A 161 -6.49 11.10 -25.87
N GLN A 162 -7.22 11.38 -26.94
CA GLN A 162 -8.54 10.79 -27.20
C GLN A 162 -8.42 9.53 -28.05
N PHE A 163 -9.36 8.59 -27.93
CA PHE A 163 -9.40 7.37 -28.72
C PHE A 163 -10.72 7.22 -29.49
N PRO A 164 -10.69 6.75 -30.75
CA PRO A 164 -11.91 6.54 -31.53
C PRO A 164 -12.78 5.46 -30.87
N GLY A 165 -14.09 5.68 -30.82
CA GLY A 165 -15.05 4.76 -30.16
C GLY A 165 -15.10 4.89 -28.64
N PHE A 166 -14.41 5.88 -28.07
CA PHE A 166 -14.48 6.22 -26.65
C PHE A 166 -14.80 7.72 -26.49
N ASN A 167 -15.63 8.02 -25.48
CA ASN A 167 -15.80 9.37 -24.95
C ASN A 167 -14.75 9.62 -23.86
N GLY A 168 -14.33 10.88 -23.68
CA GLY A 168 -13.32 11.25 -22.69
C GLY A 168 -11.90 11.15 -23.24
N GLU A 169 -10.93 11.08 -22.33
CA GLU A 169 -9.51 11.17 -22.63
C GLU A 169 -8.66 10.29 -21.70
N LEU A 170 -7.56 9.78 -22.24
CA LEU A 170 -6.49 9.15 -21.49
C LEU A 170 -5.40 10.19 -21.25
N ILE A 171 -4.94 10.33 -20.02
CA ILE A 171 -3.85 11.25 -19.70
C ILE A 171 -2.53 10.48 -19.74
N CYS A 172 -1.77 10.69 -20.82
CA CYS A 172 -0.43 10.13 -20.97
C CYS A 172 0.54 10.72 -19.94
N PRO A 173 1.43 9.89 -19.38
CA PRO A 173 2.56 10.40 -18.61
C PRO A 173 3.61 11.07 -19.50
N MET A 174 4.56 11.76 -18.87
CA MET A 174 5.73 12.26 -19.59
C MET A 174 6.56 11.09 -20.14
N TYR A 175 7.24 11.31 -21.27
CA TYR A 175 8.05 10.28 -21.91
C TYR A 175 9.06 9.63 -20.96
N HIS A 176 9.74 10.43 -20.14
CA HIS A 176 10.78 9.93 -19.23
C HIS A 176 10.24 9.13 -18.04
N GLU A 177 8.93 9.18 -17.74
CA GLU A 177 8.34 8.36 -16.67
C GLU A 177 8.24 6.89 -17.04
N LEU A 178 8.19 6.56 -18.34
CA LEU A 178 8.05 5.17 -18.82
C LEU A 178 9.18 4.73 -19.77
N CYS A 179 9.92 5.65 -20.41
CA CYS A 179 10.80 5.31 -21.52
C CYS A 179 12.29 5.68 -21.34
N THR A 180 12.72 6.29 -20.23
CA THR A 180 14.12 6.76 -20.08
C THR A 180 14.74 6.32 -18.75
N THR A 181 16.02 5.90 -18.79
CA THR A 181 16.82 5.46 -17.63
C THR A 181 18.09 6.31 -17.37
N VAL A 182 18.15 7.59 -17.80
CA VAL A 182 19.38 8.42 -17.72
C VAL A 182 19.16 9.72 -16.92
N PRO A 183 20.13 10.17 -16.06
CA PRO A 183 19.96 11.29 -15.13
C PRO A 183 20.21 12.68 -15.74
N VAL A 184 19.54 13.69 -15.19
CA VAL A 184 19.66 15.12 -15.52
C VAL A 184 20.92 15.74 -14.86
N PRO A 185 21.71 16.59 -15.54
CA PRO A 185 22.85 17.28 -14.94
C PRO A 185 22.44 18.58 -14.24
N MET A 186 22.85 18.76 -12.97
CA MET A 186 22.70 20.00 -12.19
C MET A 186 24.00 20.83 -12.22
N ILE A 187 23.91 22.12 -12.56
CA ILE A 187 25.02 23.09 -12.55
C ILE A 187 24.79 24.13 -11.44
N GLY A 188 25.74 24.20 -10.50
CA GLY A 188 25.85 25.22 -9.45
C GLY A 188 26.79 24.73 -8.35
N GLN A 189 27.95 25.37 -8.14
CA GLN A 189 28.94 24.93 -7.16
C GLN A 189 28.73 25.67 -5.83
N CYS A 190 28.38 24.93 -4.78
CA CYS A 190 28.22 25.45 -3.43
C CYS A 190 29.45 25.27 -2.54
N PRO A 191 29.58 26.08 -1.48
CA PRO A 191 30.66 25.93 -0.51
C PRO A 191 30.64 24.51 0.08
N LYS A 192 31.71 23.76 -0.18
CA LYS A 192 31.88 22.34 0.20
C LYS A 192 30.70 21.43 -0.15
N SER A 193 29.95 21.72 -1.21
CA SER A 193 28.72 20.99 -1.56
C SER A 193 27.75 20.89 -0.37
N CYS A 194 27.66 21.97 0.43
CA CYS A 194 26.83 22.05 1.63
C CYS A 194 27.12 20.95 2.65
N SER A 195 28.35 20.45 2.67
CA SER A 195 28.80 19.34 3.52
C SER A 195 27.88 18.12 3.48
N PHE A 196 27.09 17.97 2.40
CA PHE A 196 26.03 16.98 2.24
C PHE A 196 24.91 17.02 3.30
N ASN A 197 24.77 18.15 4.03
CA ASN A 197 23.75 18.34 5.07
C ASN A 197 22.79 19.50 4.74
N GLY A 198 22.65 19.79 3.46
CA GLY A 198 21.81 20.85 2.94
C GLY A 198 21.99 20.94 1.45
N ASP A 199 21.14 21.74 0.82
CA ASP A 199 21.05 21.78 -0.63
C ASP A 199 21.73 23.01 -1.19
N CYS A 200 22.36 22.80 -2.34
CA CYS A 200 22.98 23.85 -3.10
C CYS A 200 21.98 24.52 -4.03
N ILE A 201 21.45 25.67 -3.62
CA ILE A 201 20.52 26.46 -4.43
C ILE A 201 21.22 27.77 -4.80
N ASP A 202 21.45 27.99 -6.10
CA ASP A 202 22.09 29.18 -6.64
C ASP A 202 23.42 29.55 -5.94
N GLY A 203 24.23 28.54 -5.59
CA GLY A 203 25.53 28.74 -4.92
C GLY A 203 25.44 28.96 -3.40
N THR A 204 24.24 28.89 -2.82
CA THR A 204 23.99 29.03 -1.38
C THR A 204 23.50 27.71 -0.77
N CYS A 205 23.92 27.42 0.46
CA CYS A 205 23.50 26.21 1.16
C CYS A 205 22.24 26.42 2.02
N HIS A 206 21.21 25.61 1.76
CA HIS A 206 19.99 25.54 2.54
C HIS A 206 20.03 24.29 3.43
N CYS A 207 20.30 24.46 4.72
CA CYS A 207 20.61 23.34 5.60
C CYS A 207 19.39 22.53 6.02
N PHE A 208 19.54 21.21 6.10
CA PHE A 208 18.53 20.32 6.66
C PHE A 208 18.26 20.64 8.14
N PRO A 209 17.09 20.27 8.69
CA PRO A 209 16.79 20.45 10.11
C PRO A 209 17.92 19.96 11.02
N GLY A 210 18.26 20.76 12.03
CA GLY A 210 19.39 20.46 12.92
C GLY A 210 20.77 20.85 12.38
N PHE A 211 20.89 21.22 11.10
CA PHE A 211 22.13 21.72 10.51
C PHE A 211 22.08 23.23 10.24
N HIS A 212 23.23 23.88 10.29
CA HIS A 212 23.36 25.32 10.11
C HIS A 212 24.77 25.72 9.68
N GLY A 213 24.95 27.01 9.39
CA GLY A 213 26.19 27.58 8.84
C GLY A 213 26.16 27.67 7.32
N HIS A 214 27.13 28.39 6.75
CA HIS A 214 27.14 28.70 5.31
C HIS A 214 27.33 27.46 4.40
N ASP A 215 27.81 26.35 4.96
CA ASP A 215 28.08 25.07 4.28
C ASP A 215 27.39 23.90 5.00
N CYS A 216 26.45 24.17 5.91
CA CYS A 216 25.72 23.15 6.69
C CYS A 216 26.61 22.18 7.48
N SER A 217 27.84 22.56 7.78
CA SER A 217 28.77 21.72 8.56
C SER A 217 28.48 21.72 10.07
N ARG A 218 27.71 22.69 10.57
CA ARG A 218 27.43 22.82 12.00
C ARG A 218 26.11 22.15 12.32
N ARG A 219 26.06 21.43 13.45
CA ARG A 219 24.86 20.70 13.90
C ARG A 219 24.48 21.14 15.31
N SER A 220 23.19 21.18 15.58
CA SER A 220 22.57 21.39 16.90
C SER A 220 21.38 20.47 17.04
N CYS A 221 21.12 19.96 18.24
CA CYS A 221 19.98 19.09 18.46
C CYS A 221 18.65 19.83 18.25
N PRO A 222 17.82 19.39 17.29
CA PRO A 222 16.49 19.95 17.11
C PRO A 222 15.63 19.69 18.35
N ASP A 223 14.85 20.70 18.75
CA ASP A 223 13.90 20.67 19.86
C ASP A 223 14.41 20.00 21.16
N LYS A 224 15.71 20.12 21.44
CA LYS A 224 16.37 19.48 22.60
C LYS A 224 16.09 17.97 22.68
N CYS A 225 16.05 17.29 21.53
CA CYS A 225 15.73 15.87 21.42
C CYS A 225 14.36 15.52 22.01
N SER A 226 13.39 16.44 21.89
CA SER A 226 11.99 16.28 22.32
C SER A 226 11.81 15.80 23.75
N ASN A 227 12.82 16.00 24.61
CA ASN A 227 12.91 15.41 25.96
C ASN A 227 12.90 13.87 26.02
N HIS A 228 12.99 13.19 24.87
CA HIS A 228 13.05 11.74 24.71
C HIS A 228 14.46 11.26 24.28
N GLY A 229 15.47 12.10 24.47
CA GLY A 229 16.84 11.78 24.13
C GLY A 229 17.84 12.70 24.81
N THR A 230 19.11 12.37 24.66
CA THR A 230 20.22 13.20 25.15
C THR A 230 20.90 13.88 23.97
N CYS A 231 21.01 15.20 24.03
CA CYS A 231 21.75 15.96 23.02
C CYS A 231 23.26 15.79 23.20
N LYS A 232 23.93 15.19 22.21
CA LYS A 232 25.39 15.01 22.21
C LYS A 232 26.10 16.28 21.74
N ALA A 233 27.39 16.41 22.10
CA ALA A 233 28.21 17.58 21.75
C ALA A 233 28.37 17.81 20.24
N ASN A 234 28.19 16.76 19.42
CA ASN A 234 28.19 16.83 17.95
C ASN A 234 26.82 17.20 17.35
N GLY A 235 25.83 17.58 18.18
CA GLY A 235 24.49 17.96 17.75
C GLY A 235 23.58 16.80 17.36
N ILE A 236 23.94 15.55 17.70
CA ILE A 236 23.13 14.36 17.46
C ILE A 236 22.28 14.04 18.68
N CYS A 237 21.01 13.73 18.47
CA CYS A 237 20.14 13.19 19.51
C CYS A 237 20.37 11.68 19.67
N GLU A 238 20.78 11.27 20.87
CA GLU A 238 20.75 9.87 21.27
C GLU A 238 19.39 9.59 21.92
N CYS A 239 18.50 8.95 21.17
CA CYS A 239 17.14 8.68 21.64
C CYS A 239 17.10 7.60 22.72
N GLN A 240 16.18 7.76 23.66
CA GLN A 240 15.83 6.75 24.63
C GLN A 240 15.18 5.54 23.93
N SER A 241 15.23 4.37 24.57
CA SER A 241 14.59 3.17 24.04
C SER A 241 13.10 3.42 23.74
N GLY A 242 12.66 3.04 22.54
CA GLY A 242 11.29 3.26 22.07
C GLY A 242 11.07 4.60 21.36
N TRP A 243 12.11 5.42 21.15
CA TRP A 243 12.04 6.68 20.41
C TRP A 243 13.08 6.72 19.28
N THR A 244 12.74 7.39 18.19
CA THR A 244 13.55 7.54 16.98
C THR A 244 13.31 8.91 16.32
N GLY A 245 14.01 9.15 15.21
CA GLY A 245 14.00 10.41 14.48
C GLY A 245 15.13 11.35 14.91
N ILE A 246 15.34 12.40 14.12
CA ILE A 246 16.42 13.38 14.31
C ILE A 246 16.31 14.15 15.63
N ASP A 247 15.10 14.28 16.15
CA ASP A 247 14.76 14.99 17.40
C ASP A 247 14.14 14.06 18.45
N CYS A 248 14.16 12.73 18.26
CA CYS A 248 13.51 11.76 19.15
C CYS A 248 12.01 11.98 19.39
N SER A 249 11.30 12.67 18.49
CA SER A 249 9.85 12.92 18.63
C SER A 249 8.98 11.73 18.20
N THR A 250 9.54 10.74 17.51
CA THR A 250 8.78 9.63 16.93
C THR A 250 8.93 8.38 17.78
N ALA A 251 7.82 7.85 18.29
CA ALA A 251 7.82 6.56 18.96
C ALA A 251 8.11 5.43 17.95
N VAL A 252 8.94 4.47 18.34
CA VAL A 252 9.30 3.32 17.50
C VAL A 252 8.14 2.33 17.48
N CYS A 253 7.65 2.01 16.28
CA CYS A 253 6.88 0.80 16.01
C CYS A 253 7.78 -0.24 15.35
N ASP A 254 7.34 -1.50 15.35
CA ASP A 254 7.97 -2.55 14.55
C ASP A 254 8.03 -2.10 13.07
N GLU A 255 9.20 -2.22 12.42
CA GLU A 255 9.36 -1.87 10.99
C GLU A 255 8.40 -2.66 10.10
N GLN A 256 8.04 -3.89 10.50
CA GLN A 256 7.07 -4.72 9.79
C GLN A 256 5.66 -4.11 9.80
N CYS A 257 5.36 -3.20 10.74
CA CYS A 257 4.06 -2.52 10.80
C CYS A 257 3.77 -1.78 9.47
N SER A 258 4.66 -0.86 9.08
CA SER A 258 4.47 -0.08 7.85
C SER A 258 4.64 -0.92 6.59
N LEU A 259 5.49 -1.95 6.61
CA LEU A 259 5.67 -2.88 5.47
C LEU A 259 4.41 -3.70 5.17
N HIS A 260 3.60 -4.00 6.19
CA HIS A 260 2.36 -4.75 6.04
C HIS A 260 1.11 -3.86 5.94
N GLY A 261 1.27 -2.55 5.76
CA GLY A 261 0.15 -1.62 5.62
C GLY A 261 -0.53 -1.30 6.94
N GLY A 262 0.21 -1.29 8.04
CA GLY A 262 -0.18 -0.73 9.34
C GLY A 262 0.27 0.72 9.50
N VAL A 263 -0.47 1.48 10.30
CA VAL A 263 -0.17 2.83 10.76
C VAL A 263 0.56 2.74 12.10
N CYS A 264 1.70 3.42 12.24
CA CYS A 264 2.32 3.58 13.55
C CYS A 264 1.76 4.83 14.25
N ASP A 265 0.85 4.66 15.21
CA ASP A 265 0.32 5.75 16.04
C ASP A 265 0.93 5.67 17.45
N ASN A 266 1.87 6.57 17.74
CA ASN A 266 2.52 6.70 19.05
C ASN A 266 3.10 5.39 19.62
N GLY A 267 3.78 4.60 18.77
CA GLY A 267 4.41 3.33 19.18
C GLY A 267 3.44 2.14 19.18
N LYS A 268 2.17 2.34 18.83
CA LYS A 268 1.19 1.28 18.58
C LYS A 268 1.02 1.08 17.08
N CYS A 269 1.18 -0.17 16.62
CA CYS A 269 0.83 -0.51 15.25
C CYS A 269 -0.70 -0.70 15.14
N GLU A 270 -1.34 0.03 14.23
CA GLU A 270 -2.76 -0.04 13.94
C GLU A 270 -2.99 -0.29 12.45
N PHE A 271 -3.62 -1.38 12.07
CA PHE A 271 -4.14 -1.61 10.73
C PHE A 271 -5.57 -1.10 10.67
N ARG A 272 -6.02 -0.36 9.65
CA ARG A 272 -7.41 0.11 9.61
C ARG A 272 -8.22 -0.47 8.46
N CYS A 273 -9.45 -0.92 8.73
CA CYS A 273 -10.34 -1.46 7.70
C CYS A 273 -10.66 -0.41 6.63
N SER A 274 -10.76 0.86 7.05
CA SER A 274 -10.91 2.02 6.16
C SER A 274 -9.74 2.22 5.20
N ASP A 275 -8.57 1.64 5.47
CA ASP A 275 -7.42 1.71 4.57
C ASP A 275 -7.65 0.86 3.31
N TYR A 276 -8.58 -0.10 3.36
CA TYR A 276 -9.05 -0.82 2.18
C TYR A 276 -10.21 -0.04 1.56
N ALA A 277 -10.00 0.51 0.36
CA ALA A 277 -11.01 1.34 -0.29
C ALA A 277 -12.37 0.63 -0.39
N GLY A 278 -13.40 1.26 0.17
CA GLY A 278 -14.78 0.75 0.18
C GLY A 278 -15.10 -0.25 1.29
N TYR A 279 -14.14 -0.64 2.13
CA TYR A 279 -14.36 -1.57 3.24
C TYR A 279 -14.69 -0.82 4.54
N THR A 280 -15.62 -1.40 5.29
CA THR A 280 -16.01 -0.95 6.62
C THR A 280 -16.22 -2.15 7.54
N CYS A 281 -16.26 -1.89 8.85
CA CYS A 281 -16.64 -2.91 9.83
C CYS A 281 -18.14 -3.20 9.70
N GLN A 282 -18.45 -4.44 9.36
CA GLN A 282 -19.81 -4.93 9.18
C GLN A 282 -20.05 -6.18 9.99
N LYS A 283 -21.26 -6.35 10.52
CA LYS A 283 -21.62 -7.56 11.26
C LYS A 283 -21.47 -8.81 10.37
N GLY A 284 -20.92 -9.87 10.93
CA GLY A 284 -20.74 -11.17 10.27
C GLY A 284 -22.04 -11.70 9.69
N SER A 285 -23.15 -11.55 10.42
CA SER A 285 -24.51 -11.86 9.98
C SER A 285 -24.96 -11.14 8.70
N ALA A 286 -24.44 -9.95 8.40
CA ALA A 286 -24.76 -9.23 7.17
C ALA A 286 -23.98 -9.74 5.96
N ILE A 287 -22.77 -10.25 6.15
CA ILE A 287 -21.87 -10.69 5.07
C ILE A 287 -21.95 -12.20 4.80
N LEU A 288 -22.30 -12.99 5.82
CA LEU A 288 -22.43 -14.45 5.77
C LEU A 288 -23.24 -14.97 4.56
N PRO A 289 -24.40 -14.40 4.20
CA PRO A 289 -25.17 -14.85 3.05
C PRO A 289 -24.46 -14.71 1.70
N SER A 290 -23.45 -13.85 1.62
CA SER A 290 -22.69 -13.55 0.39
C SER A 290 -21.42 -14.38 0.23
N LEU A 291 -20.99 -15.13 1.26
CA LEU A 291 -19.68 -15.79 1.31
C LEU A 291 -19.79 -17.29 1.56
N SER A 292 -20.00 -18.07 0.49
CA SER A 292 -20.23 -19.52 0.59
C SER A 292 -19.00 -20.30 1.09
N MET A 293 -17.79 -19.89 0.72
CA MET A 293 -16.53 -20.47 1.17
C MET A 293 -16.29 -20.16 2.64
N CYS A 294 -16.47 -18.92 3.05
CA CYS A 294 -16.23 -18.50 4.43
C CYS A 294 -17.36 -18.84 5.39
N HIS A 295 -18.50 -19.34 4.91
CA HIS A 295 -19.69 -19.60 5.72
C HIS A 295 -19.37 -20.34 7.04
N ASP A 296 -18.71 -21.49 6.96
CA ASP A 296 -18.40 -22.33 8.14
C ASP A 296 -17.37 -21.69 9.08
N VAL A 297 -16.59 -20.74 8.58
CA VAL A 297 -15.60 -19.98 9.35
C VAL A 297 -16.29 -18.84 10.11
N LEU A 298 -17.16 -18.09 9.42
CA LEU A 298 -17.78 -16.88 9.95
C LEU A 298 -19.07 -17.14 10.75
N VAL A 299 -19.75 -18.28 10.55
CA VAL A 299 -21.05 -18.56 11.21
C VAL A 299 -20.94 -18.59 12.74
N ARG A 300 -19.77 -18.97 13.26
CA ARG A 300 -19.48 -19.00 14.70
C ARG A 300 -19.16 -17.63 15.28
N ASP A 301 -18.97 -16.64 14.42
CA ASP A 301 -18.66 -15.24 14.77
C ASP A 301 -19.65 -14.29 14.08
N SER A 302 -20.90 -14.72 13.91
CA SER A 302 -21.95 -13.98 13.21
C SER A 302 -22.32 -12.65 13.89
N ASP A 303 -22.10 -12.58 15.20
CA ASP A 303 -22.35 -11.39 16.00
C ASP A 303 -21.14 -10.43 16.03
N GLY A 304 -19.95 -10.93 15.66
CA GLY A 304 -18.75 -10.12 15.48
C GLY A 304 -18.80 -9.26 14.21
N GLN A 305 -17.92 -8.28 14.15
CA GLN A 305 -17.75 -7.36 13.04
C GLN A 305 -16.51 -7.73 12.25
N HIS A 306 -16.63 -7.63 10.93
CA HIS A 306 -15.63 -8.02 9.96
C HIS A 306 -15.45 -6.92 8.93
N CYS A 307 -14.20 -6.71 8.52
CA CYS A 307 -13.81 -5.77 7.50
C CYS A 307 -14.27 -6.29 6.13
N ALA A 308 -15.27 -5.64 5.56
CA ALA A 308 -15.85 -6.02 4.27
C ALA A 308 -16.44 -4.80 3.53
N PRO A 309 -16.63 -4.87 2.20
CA PRO A 309 -17.21 -3.78 1.42
C PRO A 309 -18.64 -3.44 1.83
N SER A 310 -18.98 -2.17 2.05
CA SER A 310 -20.34 -1.80 2.50
C SER A 310 -21.43 -2.01 1.45
N GLU A 311 -21.06 -2.10 0.17
CA GLU A 311 -22.00 -2.30 -0.93
C GLU A 311 -22.30 -3.79 -1.17
N LEU A 312 -23.59 -4.14 -1.23
CA LEU A 312 -24.05 -5.52 -1.43
C LEU A 312 -23.57 -6.14 -2.75
N SER A 313 -23.53 -5.36 -3.84
CA SER A 313 -23.01 -5.80 -5.14
C SER A 313 -21.53 -6.17 -5.07
N ILE A 314 -20.74 -5.45 -4.28
CA ILE A 314 -19.31 -5.72 -4.08
C ILE A 314 -19.12 -6.91 -3.15
N LEU A 315 -19.94 -7.04 -2.09
CA LEU A 315 -19.93 -8.22 -1.20
C LEU A 315 -20.14 -9.53 -1.96
N GLN A 316 -21.04 -9.54 -2.96
CA GLN A 316 -21.27 -10.72 -3.80
C GLN A 316 -20.07 -11.05 -4.69
N GLN A 317 -19.30 -10.04 -5.11
CA GLN A 317 -18.11 -10.23 -5.94
C GLN A 317 -16.87 -10.59 -5.11
N LEU A 318 -16.83 -10.23 -3.83
CA LEU A 318 -15.71 -10.44 -2.91
C LEU A 318 -15.22 -11.90 -2.88
N GLU A 319 -16.15 -12.84 -2.93
CA GLU A 319 -15.84 -14.27 -2.98
C GLU A 319 -15.01 -14.62 -4.23
N THR A 320 -15.48 -14.20 -5.40
CA THR A 320 -14.85 -14.54 -6.69
C THR A 320 -13.55 -13.79 -6.95
N VAL A 321 -13.45 -12.54 -6.49
CA VAL A 321 -12.36 -11.61 -6.83
C VAL A 321 -11.23 -11.69 -5.80
N VAL A 322 -11.53 -11.97 -4.53
CA VAL A 322 -10.52 -11.90 -3.46
C VAL A 322 -10.32 -13.26 -2.79
N LEU A 323 -11.40 -13.88 -2.31
CA LEU A 323 -11.32 -15.13 -1.54
C LEU A 323 -10.85 -16.32 -2.39
N VAL A 324 -11.46 -16.54 -3.55
CA VAL A 324 -11.10 -17.65 -4.44
C VAL A 324 -9.66 -17.53 -4.95
N PRO A 325 -9.18 -16.36 -5.41
CA PRO A 325 -7.77 -16.21 -5.79
C PRO A 325 -6.79 -16.43 -4.64
N ASN A 326 -7.08 -15.94 -3.44
CA ASN A 326 -6.24 -16.20 -2.26
C ASN A 326 -6.20 -17.69 -1.90
N TYR A 327 -7.34 -18.39 -1.96
CA TYR A 327 -7.39 -19.84 -1.80
C TYR A 327 -6.55 -20.57 -2.85
N ASN A 328 -6.69 -20.20 -4.13
CA ASN A 328 -5.94 -20.82 -5.23
C ASN A 328 -4.43 -20.53 -5.14
N ARG A 329 -4.01 -19.38 -4.60
CA ARG A 329 -2.60 -19.08 -4.33
C ARG A 329 -2.01 -19.99 -3.25
N LEU A 330 -2.79 -20.30 -2.21
CA LEU A 330 -2.42 -21.28 -1.20
C LEU A 330 -2.46 -22.72 -1.74
N MET A 331 -3.25 -22.96 -2.77
CA MET A 331 -3.43 -24.27 -3.42
C MET A 331 -3.12 -24.21 -4.93
N PRO A 332 -1.86 -23.94 -5.34
CA PRO A 332 -1.51 -23.98 -6.75
C PRO A 332 -1.70 -25.41 -7.26
N SER A 333 -2.28 -25.57 -8.46
CA SER A 333 -2.77 -26.82 -9.07
C SER A 333 -1.71 -27.92 -9.35
N GLY A 334 -0.70 -28.09 -8.50
CA GLY A 334 0.45 -28.97 -8.72
C GLY A 334 1.12 -29.48 -7.45
N ARG A 335 0.36 -29.99 -6.46
CA ARG A 335 0.94 -30.79 -5.36
C ARG A 335 0.83 -32.28 -5.70
N THR A 336 2.00 -32.93 -5.75
CA THR A 336 2.29 -34.27 -6.31
C THR A 336 1.45 -35.43 -5.77
N PHE A 337 1.33 -36.46 -6.63
CA PHE A 337 0.60 -37.75 -6.60
C PHE A 337 0.61 -38.58 -5.29
N LEU A 338 1.37 -38.21 -4.25
CA LEU A 338 1.57 -39.01 -3.02
C LEU A 338 0.59 -38.70 -1.86
N ASN A 339 -0.32 -37.72 -2.00
CA ASN A 339 -1.02 -37.13 -0.86
C ASN A 339 -2.55 -37.06 -0.99
N PHE A 340 -3.18 -38.20 -1.34
CA PHE A 340 -4.64 -38.27 -1.54
C PHE A 340 -5.46 -37.91 -0.27
N PHE A 341 -4.98 -38.26 0.93
CA PHE A 341 -5.62 -37.89 2.21
C PHE A 341 -5.21 -36.50 2.73
N ASN A 342 -3.97 -36.08 2.49
CA ASN A 342 -3.48 -34.75 2.86
C ASN A 342 -4.14 -33.64 2.06
N ASN A 343 -4.67 -33.93 0.87
CA ASN A 343 -5.31 -32.91 0.03
C ASN A 343 -6.62 -32.36 0.65
N ALA A 344 -7.41 -33.19 1.33
CA ALA A 344 -8.65 -32.73 1.98
C ALA A 344 -8.38 -31.86 3.22
N ASN A 345 -7.44 -32.27 4.08
CA ASN A 345 -7.03 -31.49 5.25
C ASN A 345 -6.33 -30.20 4.84
N CYS A 346 -5.46 -30.26 3.83
CA CYS A 346 -4.79 -29.09 3.29
C CYS A 346 -5.78 -28.13 2.62
N ALA A 347 -6.73 -28.63 1.83
CA ALA A 347 -7.79 -27.81 1.24
C ALA A 347 -8.64 -27.13 2.33
N ALA A 348 -9.02 -27.85 3.39
CA ALA A 348 -9.76 -27.26 4.51
C ALA A 348 -8.94 -26.21 5.27
N ALA A 349 -7.65 -26.45 5.49
CA ALA A 349 -6.75 -25.49 6.14
C ALA A 349 -6.51 -24.25 5.26
N ALA A 350 -6.30 -24.44 3.96
CA ALA A 350 -6.15 -23.38 2.98
C ALA A 350 -7.41 -22.52 2.88
N LYS A 351 -8.60 -23.15 2.89
CA LYS A 351 -9.89 -22.45 2.90
C LYS A 351 -10.04 -21.55 4.14
N ARG A 352 -9.69 -22.07 5.32
CA ARG A 352 -9.70 -21.30 6.58
C ARG A 352 -8.72 -20.13 6.53
N LEU A 353 -7.48 -20.37 6.12
CA LEU A 353 -6.45 -19.32 6.05
C LEU A 353 -6.82 -18.25 5.01
N ALA A 354 -7.28 -18.65 3.80
CA ALA A 354 -7.77 -17.71 2.79
C ALA A 354 -8.92 -16.86 3.32
N CYS A 355 -9.85 -17.47 4.07
CA CYS A 355 -10.95 -16.74 4.68
C CYS A 355 -10.47 -15.65 5.63
N TRP A 356 -9.58 -15.97 6.57
CA TRP A 356 -9.05 -15.01 7.53
C TRP A 356 -8.12 -13.96 6.92
N ILE A 357 -7.44 -14.27 5.81
CA ILE A 357 -6.67 -13.26 5.05
C ILE A 357 -7.61 -12.24 4.41
N SER A 358 -8.74 -12.70 3.86
CA SER A 358 -9.65 -11.87 3.08
C SER A 358 -10.75 -11.17 3.89
N ILE A 359 -11.25 -11.79 4.97
CA ILE A 359 -12.33 -11.29 5.82
C ILE A 359 -11.81 -11.25 7.25
N GLN A 360 -11.49 -10.05 7.73
CA GLN A 360 -10.77 -9.87 8.98
C GLN A 360 -11.69 -9.30 10.03
N ARG A 361 -11.55 -9.72 11.29
CA ARG A 361 -12.35 -9.22 12.40
C ARG A 361 -11.99 -7.76 12.74
N CYS A 362 -12.94 -6.97 13.23
CA CYS A 362 -12.72 -5.58 13.67
C CYS A 362 -13.69 -5.12 14.77
N ASP A 363 -13.85 -5.93 15.83
CA ASP A 363 -14.82 -5.69 16.92
C ASP A 363 -14.38 -4.73 18.03
N GLU A 364 -13.09 -4.67 18.37
CA GLU A 364 -12.59 -3.92 19.54
C GLU A 364 -11.53 -2.88 19.15
N ASP A 365 -11.57 -1.75 19.87
CA ASP A 365 -10.94 -0.46 19.59
C ASP A 365 -9.42 -0.45 19.31
N GLY A 366 -9.03 0.33 18.30
CA GLY A 366 -7.67 0.88 18.13
C GLY A 366 -6.68 0.01 17.36
N ASP A 367 -7.16 -0.96 16.59
CA ASP A 367 -6.42 -1.67 15.56
C ASP A 367 -7.49 -2.18 14.59
N ASN A 368 -7.96 -1.32 13.66
CA ASN A 368 -9.13 -1.63 12.81
C ASN A 368 -8.90 -2.73 11.74
N ARG A 369 -7.99 -3.67 11.96
CA ARG A 369 -7.95 -4.98 11.32
C ARG A 369 -7.21 -5.89 12.30
N LEU A 370 -7.92 -6.81 12.96
CA LEU A 370 -7.24 -7.85 13.71
C LEU A 370 -6.39 -8.67 12.75
N ARG A 371 -5.13 -8.85 13.14
CA ARG A 371 -4.15 -9.77 12.56
C ARG A 371 -4.79 -11.11 12.15
N VAL A 372 -4.28 -11.71 11.07
CA VAL A 372 -4.70 -13.03 10.57
C VAL A 372 -4.61 -14.06 11.70
N CYS A 373 -5.53 -15.03 11.71
CA CYS A 373 -5.55 -16.06 12.75
C CYS A 373 -4.27 -16.91 12.73
N TYR A 374 -3.49 -16.85 13.82
CA TYR A 374 -2.25 -17.63 14.00
C TYR A 374 -2.51 -19.14 13.92
N SER A 375 -3.57 -19.61 14.58
CA SER A 375 -3.93 -21.02 14.55
C SER A 375 -4.34 -21.51 13.15
N ALA A 376 -4.92 -20.64 12.31
CA ALA A 376 -5.20 -20.97 10.90
C ALA A 376 -3.92 -21.09 10.06
N CYS A 377 -2.93 -20.23 10.31
CA CYS A 377 -1.61 -20.30 9.69
C CYS A 377 -0.87 -21.59 10.06
N GLU A 378 -0.81 -21.94 11.35
CA GLU A 378 -0.16 -23.18 11.81
C GLU A 378 -0.85 -24.42 11.27
N LEU A 379 -2.18 -24.43 11.22
CA LEU A 379 -2.94 -25.54 10.65
C LEU A 379 -2.61 -25.72 9.17
N TYR A 380 -2.49 -24.64 8.41
CA TYR A 380 -2.08 -24.70 7.01
C TYR A 380 -0.65 -25.23 6.88
N ASN A 381 0.32 -24.69 7.62
CA ASN A 381 1.70 -25.20 7.61
C ASN A 381 1.77 -26.71 7.92
N THR A 382 1.02 -27.15 8.94
CA THR A 382 1.00 -28.56 9.35
C THR A 382 0.32 -29.46 8.32
N ALA A 383 -0.86 -29.08 7.82
CA ALA A 383 -1.64 -29.90 6.89
C ALA A 383 -1.05 -29.93 5.48
N CYS A 384 -0.34 -28.87 5.11
CA CYS A 384 0.15 -28.64 3.76
C CYS A 384 1.68 -28.76 3.64
N GLY A 385 2.44 -28.91 4.73
CA GLY A 385 3.90 -28.84 4.70
C GLY A 385 4.42 -27.50 4.17
N ALA A 386 3.70 -26.41 4.46
CA ALA A 386 4.10 -25.05 4.08
C ALA A 386 5.02 -24.44 5.14
N GLY A 387 5.77 -23.41 4.75
CA GLY A 387 6.73 -22.70 5.60
C GLY A 387 6.36 -21.24 5.84
N LEU A 388 5.07 -20.94 6.06
CA LEU A 388 4.65 -19.59 6.40
C LEU A 388 5.19 -19.22 7.80
N ASP A 389 5.68 -17.99 7.98
CA ASP A 389 6.04 -17.50 9.31
C ASP A 389 4.78 -17.04 10.06
N CYS A 390 4.24 -17.92 10.90
CA CYS A 390 3.07 -17.58 11.72
C CYS A 390 3.44 -16.73 12.94
N SER A 391 4.73 -16.54 13.26
CA SER A 391 5.16 -15.82 14.47
C SER A 391 5.19 -14.30 14.31
N ASP A 392 5.01 -13.82 13.08
CA ASP A 392 4.94 -12.39 12.75
C ASP A 392 3.76 -11.73 13.48
N GLN A 393 4.08 -10.95 14.50
CA GLN A 393 3.11 -10.28 15.36
C GLN A 393 2.48 -9.05 14.69
N THR A 394 2.90 -8.66 13.49
CA THR A 394 2.23 -7.62 12.70
C THR A 394 1.18 -8.23 11.78
N LEU A 395 1.37 -9.48 11.35
CA LEU A 395 0.44 -10.18 10.47
C LEU A 395 -0.50 -11.14 11.20
N PHE A 396 -0.06 -11.82 12.27
CA PHE A 396 -0.83 -12.87 12.94
C PHE A 396 -1.11 -12.57 14.42
N SER A 397 -2.33 -12.89 14.85
CA SER A 397 -2.77 -12.76 16.25
C SER A 397 -1.89 -13.61 17.18
N LYS A 398 -1.65 -13.21 18.43
CA LYS A 398 -0.88 -14.09 19.33
C LYS A 398 -1.77 -15.24 19.81
N ARG A 399 -1.20 -16.45 19.91
CA ARG A 399 -1.88 -17.60 20.55
C ARG A 399 -2.44 -17.26 21.93
N GLU A 400 -1.71 -16.50 22.74
CA GLU A 400 -2.16 -16.07 24.07
C GLU A 400 -3.39 -15.14 24.04
N GLU A 401 -3.56 -14.34 22.98
CA GLU A 401 -4.74 -13.50 22.81
C GLU A 401 -5.97 -14.36 22.48
N GLU A 402 -5.80 -15.37 21.61
CA GLU A 402 -6.84 -16.36 21.29
C GLU A 402 -7.33 -17.10 22.55
N GLU A 403 -6.42 -17.45 23.45
CA GLU A 403 -6.71 -18.13 24.72
C GLU A 403 -7.33 -17.20 25.79
N LYS A 404 -7.02 -15.90 25.76
CA LYS A 404 -7.58 -14.88 26.67
C LYS A 404 -9.01 -14.45 26.32
N GLY A 405 -9.64 -15.10 25.34
CA GLY A 405 -11.02 -14.83 24.94
C GLY A 405 -11.16 -13.79 23.83
N VAL A 406 -10.05 -13.33 23.23
CA VAL A 406 -10.10 -12.58 21.96
C VAL A 406 -10.41 -13.61 20.87
N PRO A 407 -11.62 -13.66 20.28
CA PRO A 407 -12.03 -14.85 19.55
C PRO A 407 -11.42 -14.82 18.14
N CYS A 408 -10.38 -15.63 17.91
CA CYS A 408 -9.93 -16.05 16.59
C CYS A 408 -10.18 -17.56 16.49
N THR A 409 -11.44 -17.97 16.33
CA THR A 409 -11.81 -19.37 16.54
C THR A 409 -11.63 -20.24 15.30
N GLY A 410 -10.46 -20.17 14.66
CA GLY A 410 -10.03 -21.00 13.53
C GLY A 410 -10.10 -22.51 13.82
N TYR A 411 -11.31 -23.07 13.88
CA TYR A 411 -11.52 -24.34 14.56
C TYR A 411 -11.01 -25.49 13.71
N GLY A 412 -9.83 -25.97 14.09
CA GLY A 412 -9.29 -27.25 13.73
C GLY A 412 -9.84 -28.31 14.66
N GLU A 413 -10.84 -29.07 14.20
CA GLU A 413 -10.77 -30.48 14.52
C GLU A 413 -9.51 -31.02 13.81
N LYS A 414 -8.39 -31.10 14.52
CA LYS A 414 -7.53 -32.28 14.29
C LYS A 414 -8.46 -33.43 14.59
N LYS A 415 -8.96 -34.14 13.57
CA LYS A 415 -9.52 -35.47 13.77
C LYS A 415 -8.53 -36.18 14.66
N SER A 416 -8.95 -36.40 15.90
CA SER A 416 -8.12 -37.01 16.91
C SER A 416 -7.80 -38.38 16.35
N PHE A 417 -6.52 -38.61 16.01
CA PHE A 417 -6.04 -39.90 15.55
C PHE A 417 -5.98 -40.79 16.80
N TRP A 418 -7.14 -41.18 17.30
CA TRP A 418 -7.25 -42.29 18.23
C TRP A 418 -7.16 -43.56 17.39
N LEU A 419 -6.04 -44.25 17.59
CA LEU A 419 -5.79 -45.70 17.46
C LEU A 419 -6.47 -46.45 16.31
#